data_AF-A0A3B0RBB5-F1
#
_entry.id   AF-A0A3B0RBB5-F1
#
_cell.length_a   1.000
_cell.length_b   1.000
_cell.length_c   1.000
_cell.angle_alpha   90.00
_cell.angle_beta   90.00
_cell.angle_gamma   90.00
#
_symmetry.space_group_name_H-M   'P 1'
#
loop_
_entity.id
_entity.type
_entity.pdbx_description
1 polymer ?
#
loop_
_entity_poly.entity_id
_entity_poly.type
_entity_poly.pdbx_seq_one_letter_code
_entity_poly.pdbx_strand_id
1 'polypeptide(L)'
;CYAGPAGEQGARELCQHFKLKIAAHEVYAFQLDHAFDAIFELQPLVALDEFLLGAESESDDPIYGSSGMSRQSPLEKVDPDVLWSWADQDPKARYPLISRSLNVFAIKDLDEDNGLSPLFLEGLEKAPDRAEFLKSNVARMHPSGWSGNLSAILDRRREYLQALADHADQNVRTWVAEHIADLKQRADHERERESEREESFE
;
A
#
# COMPACT_ATOMS: atom_id res chain seq x y z
N CYS A 1 14.71 -22.08 7.59
CA CYS A 1 15.46 -21.73 8.82
C CYS A 1 14.68 -20.77 9.72
N TYR A 2 13.82 -19.92 9.16
CA TYR A 2 13.05 -18.94 9.93
C TYR A 2 11.62 -19.38 10.25
N ALA A 3 11.26 -20.66 10.23
CA ALA A 3 9.89 -21.08 10.51
C ALA A 3 9.67 -21.32 12.02
N GLY A 4 8.54 -20.83 12.55
CA GLY A 4 8.14 -21.03 13.95
C GLY A 4 9.00 -20.27 14.97
N PRO A 5 8.75 -20.45 16.28
CA PRO A 5 9.36 -19.62 17.33
C PRO A 5 10.89 -19.64 17.36
N ALA A 6 11.51 -20.76 16.98
CA ALA A 6 12.96 -20.89 16.91
C ALA A 6 13.62 -20.00 15.84
N GLY A 7 12.84 -19.52 14.87
CA GLY A 7 13.30 -18.64 13.79
C GLY A 7 13.20 -17.14 14.09
N GLU A 8 12.50 -16.74 15.16
CA GLU A 8 12.16 -15.34 15.45
C GLU A 8 13.39 -14.45 15.59
N GLN A 9 14.37 -14.87 16.39
CA GLN A 9 15.58 -14.08 16.63
C GLN A 9 16.39 -13.87 15.33
N GLY A 10 16.54 -14.93 14.53
CA GLY A 10 17.25 -14.82 13.27
C GLY A 10 16.51 -13.97 12.24
N ALA A 11 15.18 -14.02 12.22
CA ALA A 11 14.37 -13.17 11.36
C ALA A 11 14.49 -11.70 11.79
N ARG A 12 14.49 -11.43 13.10
CA ARG A 12 14.67 -10.09 13.65
C ARG A 12 16.03 -9.49 13.26
N GLU A 13 17.10 -10.25 13.43
CA GLU A 13 18.46 -9.84 13.02
C GLU A 13 18.52 -9.55 11.51
N LEU A 14 17.85 -10.36 10.69
CA LEU A 14 17.79 -10.15 9.25
C LEU A 14 17.01 -8.88 8.88
N CYS A 15 15.84 -8.64 9.49
CA CYS A 15 15.05 -7.42 9.31
C CYS A 15 15.87 -6.17 9.67
N GLN A 16 16.54 -6.19 10.82
CA GLN A 16 17.39 -5.09 11.27
C GLN A 16 18.54 -4.83 10.30
N HIS A 17 19.17 -5.88 9.79
CA HIS A 17 20.23 -5.77 8.78
C HIS A 17 19.72 -5.15 7.48
N PHE A 18 18.53 -5.54 7.01
CA PHE A 18 17.89 -4.93 5.84
C PHE A 18 17.62 -3.44 6.06
N LYS A 19 17.04 -3.06 7.20
CA LYS A 19 16.80 -1.65 7.55
C LYS A 19 18.09 -0.83 7.49
N LEU A 20 19.17 -1.33 8.09
CA LEU A 20 20.46 -0.64 8.09
C LEU A 20 21.00 -0.44 6.68
N LYS A 21 20.95 -1.47 5.82
CA LYS A 21 21.45 -1.36 4.45
C LYS A 21 20.61 -0.44 3.56
N ILE A 22 19.29 -0.43 3.74
CA ILE A 22 18.40 0.48 3.01
C ILE A 22 18.64 1.93 3.45
N ALA A 23 18.75 2.17 4.75
CA ALA A 23 19.06 3.50 5.29
C ALA A 23 20.45 4.01 4.84
N ALA A 24 21.42 3.10 4.66
CA ALA A 24 22.74 3.43 4.12
C ALA A 24 22.76 3.58 2.58
N HIS A 25 21.62 3.42 1.90
CA HIS A 25 21.51 3.39 0.43
C HIS A 25 22.42 2.35 -0.25
N GLU A 26 22.78 1.28 0.45
CA GLU A 26 23.59 0.18 -0.10
C GLU A 26 22.75 -0.79 -0.94
N VAL A 27 21.47 -0.92 -0.60
CA VAL A 27 20.48 -1.73 -1.30
C VAL A 27 19.16 -0.98 -1.36
N TYR A 28 18.41 -1.17 -2.44
CA TYR A 28 17.06 -0.65 -2.56
C TYR A 28 16.04 -1.70 -2.15
N ALA A 29 14.94 -1.25 -1.55
CA ALA A 29 13.93 -2.14 -1.00
C ALA A 29 13.31 -3.07 -2.07
N PHE A 30 13.11 -2.58 -3.31
CA PHE A 30 12.62 -3.40 -4.44
C PHE A 30 13.56 -4.55 -4.84
N GLN A 31 14.85 -4.47 -4.50
CA GLN A 31 15.81 -5.55 -4.76
C GLN A 31 15.65 -6.70 -3.77
N LEU A 32 14.91 -6.48 -2.68
CA LEU A 32 14.69 -7.41 -1.59
C LEU A 32 13.26 -7.94 -1.57
N ASP A 33 12.42 -7.68 -2.58
CA ASP A 33 11.00 -8.04 -2.58
C ASP A 33 10.75 -9.50 -2.21
N HIS A 34 11.49 -10.45 -2.82
CA HIS A 34 11.36 -11.87 -2.48
C HIS A 34 11.77 -12.21 -1.03
N ALA A 35 12.74 -11.47 -0.49
CA ALA A 35 13.16 -11.66 0.90
C ALA A 35 12.14 -11.07 1.86
N PHE A 36 11.52 -9.92 1.52
CA PHE A 36 10.41 -9.37 2.29
C PHE A 36 9.22 -10.31 2.27
N ASP A 37 8.77 -10.76 1.10
CA ASP A 37 7.67 -11.72 0.96
C ASP A 37 7.88 -12.95 1.85
N ALA A 38 9.07 -13.56 1.78
CA ALA A 38 9.39 -14.75 2.57
C ALA A 38 9.37 -14.48 4.09
N ILE A 39 9.83 -13.31 4.54
CA ILE A 39 9.83 -12.97 5.98
C ILE A 39 8.41 -12.65 6.45
N PHE A 40 7.62 -11.91 5.67
CA PHE A 40 6.22 -11.62 5.99
C PHE A 40 5.36 -12.89 6.03
N GLU A 41 5.66 -13.89 5.19
CA GLU A 41 4.99 -15.18 5.21
C GLU A 41 5.42 -16.06 6.39
N LEU A 42 6.72 -16.14 6.69
CA LEU A 42 7.25 -17.07 7.70
C LEU A 42 7.24 -16.51 9.14
N GLN A 43 7.37 -15.19 9.28
CA GLN A 43 7.56 -14.47 10.55
C GLN A 43 6.81 -13.13 10.55
N PRO A 44 5.47 -13.13 10.32
CA PRO A 44 4.69 -11.91 10.11
C PRO A 44 4.79 -10.92 11.27
N LEU A 45 4.71 -11.39 12.52
CA LEU A 45 4.75 -10.50 13.69
C LEU A 45 6.12 -9.80 13.83
N VAL A 46 7.21 -10.53 13.59
CA VAL A 46 8.57 -9.95 13.62
C VAL A 46 8.72 -8.92 12.50
N ALA A 47 8.23 -9.24 11.30
CA ALA A 47 8.26 -8.33 10.16
C ALA A 47 7.48 -7.04 10.43
N LEU A 48 6.25 -7.17 10.94
CA LEU A 48 5.38 -6.05 11.29
C LEU A 48 6.02 -5.16 12.36
N ASP A 49 6.54 -5.75 13.44
CA ASP A 49 7.22 -4.99 14.49
C ASP A 49 8.44 -4.23 13.96
N GLU A 50 9.31 -4.91 13.20
CA GLU A 50 10.57 -4.31 12.76
C GLU A 50 10.37 -3.26 11.67
N PHE A 51 9.48 -3.50 10.72
CA PHE A 51 9.31 -2.60 9.58
C PHE A 51 8.29 -1.49 9.80
N LEU A 52 7.21 -1.72 10.56
CA LEU A 52 6.14 -0.72 10.73
C LEU A 52 6.31 0.13 12.00
N LEU A 53 6.71 -0.44 13.14
CA LEU A 53 6.79 0.33 14.41
C LEU A 53 8.02 1.25 14.49
N GLY A 54 9.03 1.02 13.65
CA GLY A 54 10.28 1.76 13.67
C GLY A 54 10.41 2.87 12.62
N ALA A 55 9.34 3.17 11.87
CA ALA A 55 9.36 4.23 10.86
C ALA A 55 8.97 5.57 11.50
N GLU A 56 9.93 6.48 11.67
CA GLU A 56 9.69 7.81 12.24
C GLU A 56 9.07 8.79 11.23
N SER A 57 9.21 8.53 9.93
CA SER A 57 8.66 9.39 8.87
C SER A 57 8.27 8.60 7.62
N GLU A 58 7.65 9.30 6.66
CA GLU A 58 7.24 8.63 5.43
C GLU A 58 8.42 8.15 4.57
N SER A 59 9.50 8.92 4.57
CA SER A 59 10.72 8.61 3.84
C SER A 59 11.54 7.48 4.46
N ASP A 60 11.33 7.17 5.74
CA ASP A 60 12.14 6.19 6.49
C ASP A 60 11.53 4.79 6.51
N ASP A 61 10.33 4.62 5.96
CA ASP A 61 9.64 3.34 5.88
C ASP A 61 10.08 2.59 4.61
N PRO A 62 10.87 1.50 4.76
CA PRO A 62 11.35 0.72 3.62
C PRO A 62 10.21 0.06 2.85
N ILE A 63 9.08 -0.22 3.50
CA ILE A 63 7.90 -0.83 2.91
C ILE A 63 7.08 0.22 2.18
N TYR A 64 7.02 1.45 2.68
CA TYR A 64 6.38 2.52 1.92
C TYR A 64 7.12 2.80 0.61
N GLY A 65 8.45 2.87 0.66
CA GLY A 65 9.32 3.03 -0.49
C GLY A 65 9.35 1.81 -1.42
N SER A 66 9.31 0.59 -0.88
CA SER A 66 9.21 -0.64 -1.69
C SER A 66 7.85 -0.74 -2.33
N SER A 67 6.74 -0.57 -1.61
CA SER A 67 5.37 -0.68 -2.15
C SER A 67 5.06 0.43 -3.16
N GLY A 68 5.87 1.51 -3.19
CA GLY A 68 5.80 2.55 -4.22
C GLY A 68 6.45 2.15 -5.55
N MET A 69 7.28 1.10 -5.57
CA MET A 69 7.99 0.59 -6.77
C MET A 69 7.71 -0.90 -7.06
N SER A 70 7.41 -1.69 -6.03
CA SER A 70 6.85 -3.03 -6.07
C SER A 70 5.35 -2.91 -6.30
N ARG A 71 4.84 -3.78 -7.17
CA ARG A 71 3.42 -3.84 -7.53
C ARG A 71 2.54 -4.44 -6.42
N GLN A 72 3.09 -5.08 -5.40
CA GLN A 72 2.28 -5.64 -4.31
C GLN A 72 2.94 -5.34 -2.97
N SER A 73 2.13 -4.89 -2.00
CA SER A 73 2.60 -4.69 -0.64
C SER A 73 2.92 -6.04 0.00
N PRO A 74 4.06 -6.21 0.68
CA PRO A 74 4.35 -7.41 1.48
C PRO A 74 3.28 -7.71 2.53
N LEU A 75 2.51 -6.70 2.95
CA LEU A 75 1.38 -6.88 3.87
C LEU A 75 0.29 -7.78 3.30
N GLU A 76 0.14 -7.84 1.97
CA GLU A 76 -0.84 -8.72 1.31
C GLU A 76 -0.43 -10.21 1.38
N LYS A 77 0.79 -10.52 1.85
CA LYS A 77 1.23 -11.91 2.12
C LYS A 77 0.91 -12.37 3.54
N VAL A 78 0.53 -11.46 4.42
CA VAL A 78 0.19 -11.78 5.81
C VAL A 78 -1.25 -12.26 5.88
N ASP A 79 -1.49 -13.33 6.64
CA ASP A 79 -2.85 -13.75 6.96
C ASP A 79 -3.63 -12.56 7.59
N PRO A 80 -4.79 -12.16 7.05
CA PRO A 80 -5.54 -11.02 7.56
C PRO A 80 -5.85 -11.12 9.06
N ASP A 81 -6.14 -12.30 9.60
CA ASP A 81 -6.42 -12.47 11.03
C ASP A 81 -5.18 -12.14 11.88
N VAL A 82 -3.98 -12.51 11.40
CA VAL A 82 -2.71 -12.18 12.05
C VAL A 82 -2.44 -10.68 11.96
N LEU A 83 -2.65 -10.08 10.79
CA LEU A 83 -2.43 -8.65 10.56
C LEU A 83 -3.31 -7.80 11.47
N TRP A 84 -4.61 -8.10 11.51
CA TRP A 84 -5.57 -7.35 12.34
C TRP A 84 -5.41 -7.65 13.82
N SER A 85 -5.10 -8.89 14.21
CA SER A 85 -4.75 -9.19 15.61
C SER A 85 -3.51 -8.46 16.08
N TRP A 86 -2.53 -8.22 15.20
CA TRP A 86 -1.38 -7.37 15.51
C TRP A 86 -1.79 -5.90 15.63
N ALA A 87 -2.64 -5.40 14.73
CA ALA A 87 -3.15 -4.04 14.77
C ALA A 87 -3.94 -3.74 16.06
N ASP A 88 -4.75 -4.70 16.51
CA ASP A 88 -5.64 -4.58 17.66
C ASP A 88 -4.91 -4.46 19.01
N GLN A 89 -3.60 -4.76 19.05
CA GLN A 89 -2.78 -4.58 20.27
C GLN A 89 -2.55 -3.10 20.61
N ASP A 90 -2.46 -2.23 19.60
CA ASP A 90 -2.45 -0.78 19.76
C ASP A 90 -3.18 -0.13 18.57
N PRO A 91 -4.53 -0.12 18.59
CA PRO A 91 -5.33 0.21 17.42
C PRO A 91 -5.07 1.62 16.88
N LYS A 92 -4.75 2.58 17.76
CA LYS A 92 -4.52 3.97 17.36
C LYS A 92 -3.18 4.15 16.66
N ALA A 93 -2.16 3.41 17.06
CA ALA A 93 -0.84 3.49 16.46
C ALA A 93 -0.71 2.61 15.22
N ARG A 94 -1.27 1.39 15.25
CA ARG A 94 -0.96 0.34 14.26
C ARG A 94 -1.83 0.34 13.02
N TYR A 95 -3.10 0.73 13.12
CA TYR A 95 -3.97 0.84 11.93
C TYR A 95 -3.44 1.86 10.92
N PRO A 96 -3.02 3.08 11.32
CA PRO A 96 -2.43 4.04 10.38
C PRO A 96 -1.15 3.52 9.70
N LEU A 97 -0.29 2.79 10.44
CA LEU A 97 0.94 2.20 9.90
C LEU A 97 0.66 1.13 8.84
N ILE A 98 -0.33 0.27 9.09
CA ILE A 98 -0.78 -0.71 8.09
C ILE A 98 -1.31 0.02 6.87
N SER A 99 -2.24 0.96 7.10
CA SER A 99 -2.95 1.68 6.05
C SER A 99 -2.00 2.26 5.02
N ARG A 100 -0.99 2.98 5.50
CA ARG A 100 0.06 3.61 4.71
C ARG A 100 0.78 2.67 3.73
N SER A 101 0.89 1.41 4.12
CA SER A 101 1.58 0.36 3.38
C SER A 101 0.61 -0.56 2.63
N LEU A 102 -0.70 -0.37 2.73
CA LEU A 102 -1.70 -1.11 1.96
C LEU A 102 -1.97 -0.47 0.60
N ASN A 103 -2.28 -1.32 -0.37
CA ASN A 103 -2.83 -0.86 -1.63
C ASN A 103 -4.33 -0.56 -1.48
N VAL A 104 -4.77 0.60 -1.98
CA VAL A 104 -6.20 0.94 -2.05
C VAL A 104 -6.91 0.12 -3.12
N PHE A 105 -6.23 -0.11 -4.26
CA PHE A 105 -6.74 -0.88 -5.38
C PHE A 105 -6.07 -2.25 -5.43
N ALA A 106 -6.83 -3.29 -5.73
CA ALA A 106 -6.29 -4.63 -5.85
C ALA A 106 -5.38 -4.74 -7.09
N ILE A 107 -4.27 -5.44 -6.94
CA ILE A 107 -3.31 -5.68 -8.02
C ILE A 107 -3.29 -7.16 -8.32
N LYS A 108 -3.63 -7.52 -9.55
CA LYS A 108 -3.69 -8.89 -10.05
C LYS A 108 -2.93 -8.95 -11.37
N ASP A 109 -1.95 -9.84 -11.44
CA ASP A 109 -1.06 -9.98 -12.59
C ASP A 109 -0.29 -8.67 -12.91
N LEU A 110 -0.23 -8.26 -14.18
CA LEU A 110 0.42 -7.01 -14.61
C LEU A 110 -0.53 -5.81 -14.61
N ASP A 111 -1.81 -6.01 -14.29
CA ASP A 111 -2.84 -4.98 -14.32
C ASP A 111 -3.11 -4.45 -12.92
N GLU A 112 -2.96 -3.14 -12.73
CA GLU A 112 -3.20 -2.46 -11.45
C GLU A 112 -4.67 -2.02 -11.26
N ASP A 113 -5.59 -2.74 -11.90
CA ASP A 113 -6.97 -2.31 -12.12
C ASP A 113 -7.97 -3.44 -11.81
N ASN A 114 -7.98 -3.90 -10.55
CA ASN A 114 -8.82 -5.03 -10.12
C ASN A 114 -9.83 -4.68 -9.03
N GLY A 115 -10.32 -3.44 -9.02
CA GLY A 115 -11.25 -2.97 -7.98
C GLY A 115 -10.56 -2.50 -6.71
N LEU A 116 -11.35 -2.26 -5.67
CA LEU A 116 -10.84 -1.93 -4.33
C LEU A 116 -10.21 -3.17 -3.69
N SER A 117 -9.09 -2.99 -3.00
CA SER A 117 -8.41 -4.05 -2.25
C SER A 117 -9.33 -4.57 -1.13
N PRO A 118 -9.60 -5.89 -1.06
CA PRO A 118 -10.37 -6.47 0.04
C PRO A 118 -9.72 -6.21 1.40
N LEU A 119 -8.38 -6.26 1.48
CA LEU A 119 -7.64 -6.03 2.71
C LEU A 119 -7.74 -4.56 3.15
N PHE A 120 -7.73 -3.61 2.20
CA PHE A 120 -7.98 -2.20 2.49
C PHE A 120 -9.39 -1.97 3.03
N LEU A 121 -10.40 -2.57 2.42
CA LEU A 121 -11.79 -2.45 2.87
C LEU A 121 -11.99 -3.04 4.27
N GLU A 122 -11.39 -4.20 4.54
CA GLU A 122 -11.43 -4.81 5.87
C GLU A 122 -10.77 -3.92 6.92
N GLY A 123 -9.59 -3.37 6.60
CA GLY A 123 -8.88 -2.43 7.48
C GLY A 123 -9.68 -1.16 7.74
N LEU A 124 -10.33 -0.62 6.70
CA LEU A 124 -11.20 0.55 6.83
C LEU A 124 -12.37 0.28 7.78
N GLU A 125 -12.98 -0.90 7.72
CA GLU A 125 -14.10 -1.23 8.61
C GLU A 125 -13.68 -1.49 10.06
N LYS A 126 -12.51 -2.11 10.24
CA LYS A 126 -11.96 -2.42 11.56
C LYS A 126 -11.33 -1.20 12.25
N ALA A 127 -10.87 -0.21 11.49
CA ALA A 127 -10.16 0.94 12.03
C ALA A 127 -11.02 1.69 13.07
N PRO A 128 -10.48 1.95 14.28
CA PRO A 128 -11.19 2.70 15.31
C PRO A 128 -11.37 4.18 14.93
N ASP A 129 -10.45 4.71 14.13
CA ASP A 129 -10.50 6.04 13.54
C ASP A 129 -10.29 5.92 12.02
N ARG A 130 -11.40 5.92 11.27
CA ARG A 130 -11.39 5.80 9.81
C ARG A 130 -10.74 7.01 9.14
N ALA A 131 -10.82 8.19 9.75
CA ALA A 131 -10.17 9.38 9.21
C ALA A 131 -8.66 9.23 9.28
N GLU A 132 -8.12 8.82 10.43
CA GLU A 132 -6.69 8.60 10.59
C GLU A 132 -6.18 7.47 9.71
N PHE A 133 -6.92 6.37 9.60
CA PHE A 133 -6.61 5.28 8.68
C PHE A 133 -6.46 5.80 7.23
N LEU A 134 -7.39 6.63 6.76
CA LEU A 134 -7.41 7.08 5.37
C LEU A 134 -6.35 8.16 5.01
N LYS A 135 -5.82 8.89 5.99
CA LYS A 135 -4.86 10.00 5.75
C LYS A 135 -3.59 9.56 5.02
N SER A 136 -3.09 8.38 5.32
CA SER A 136 -1.75 7.94 4.86
C SER A 136 -1.73 7.29 3.48
N ASN A 137 -2.86 7.25 2.77
CA ASN A 137 -3.02 6.41 1.56
C ASN A 137 -3.03 7.19 0.25
N VAL A 138 -2.91 8.52 0.32
CA VAL A 138 -2.96 9.41 -0.84
C VAL A 138 -1.92 9.02 -1.90
N ALA A 139 -0.71 8.64 -1.47
CA ALA A 139 0.35 8.20 -2.37
C ALA A 139 0.01 6.91 -3.14
N ARG A 140 -0.92 6.09 -2.63
CA ARG A 140 -1.36 4.81 -3.22
C ARG A 140 -2.45 4.97 -4.27
N MET A 141 -2.93 6.20 -4.48
CA MET A 141 -4.01 6.49 -5.42
C MET A 141 -3.51 6.48 -6.87
N HIS A 142 -2.24 6.79 -7.09
CA HIS A 142 -1.60 6.73 -8.40
C HIS A 142 -0.99 5.34 -8.66
N PRO A 143 -1.07 4.81 -9.89
CA PRO A 143 -0.39 3.57 -10.22
C PRO A 143 1.14 3.73 -10.17
N SER A 144 1.86 2.73 -9.67
CA SER A 144 3.33 2.75 -9.64
C SER A 144 3.94 2.24 -10.94
N GLY A 145 3.21 1.40 -11.68
CA GLY A 145 3.51 1.06 -13.07
C GLY A 145 2.25 0.72 -13.85
N TRP A 146 2.21 1.06 -15.14
CA TRP A 146 1.05 0.74 -15.97
C TRP A 146 1.44 0.41 -17.40
N SER A 147 0.53 -0.24 -18.10
CA SER A 147 0.56 -0.40 -19.54
C SER A 147 -0.70 0.23 -20.15
N GLY A 148 -0.58 0.74 -21.38
CA GLY A 148 -1.66 1.49 -22.02
C GLY A 148 -1.86 2.89 -21.46
N ASN A 149 -3.10 3.39 -21.55
CA ASN A 149 -3.45 4.78 -21.23
C ASN A 149 -3.68 4.95 -19.73
N LEU A 150 -2.90 5.85 -19.12
CA LEU A 150 -3.02 6.21 -17.71
C LEU A 150 -4.38 6.88 -17.45
N SER A 151 -4.87 7.69 -18.38
CA SER A 151 -6.19 8.35 -18.25
C SER A 151 -7.32 7.33 -18.01
N ALA A 152 -7.29 6.21 -18.73
CA ALA A 152 -8.26 5.13 -18.59
C ALA A 152 -8.17 4.41 -17.24
N ILE A 153 -6.95 4.18 -16.73
CA ILE A 153 -6.73 3.57 -15.40
C ILE A 153 -7.26 4.48 -14.30
N LEU A 154 -6.98 5.79 -14.39
CA LEU A 154 -7.46 6.77 -13.41
C LEU A 154 -8.99 6.88 -13.41
N ASP A 155 -9.64 6.81 -14.57
CA ASP A 155 -11.11 6.78 -14.67
C ASP A 155 -11.71 5.53 -13.99
N ARG A 156 -11.13 4.34 -14.20
CA ARG A 156 -11.60 3.11 -13.57
C ARG A 156 -11.40 3.11 -12.05
N ARG A 157 -10.25 3.58 -11.58
CA ARG A 157 -10.00 3.78 -10.12
C ARG A 157 -11.03 4.73 -9.51
N ARG A 158 -11.41 5.79 -10.21
CA ARG A 158 -12.49 6.70 -9.78
C ARG A 158 -13.83 5.97 -9.68
N GLU A 159 -14.17 5.14 -10.67
CA GLU A 159 -15.39 4.32 -10.66
C GLU A 159 -15.42 3.34 -9.49
N TYR A 160 -14.29 2.73 -9.14
CA TYR A 160 -14.20 1.86 -7.96
C TYR A 160 -14.43 2.60 -6.65
N LEU A 161 -13.86 3.81 -6.49
CA LEU A 161 -14.09 4.63 -5.29
C LEU A 161 -15.55 5.06 -5.14
N GLN A 162 -16.29 5.18 -6.24
CA GLN A 162 -17.71 5.52 -6.21
C GLN A 162 -18.53 4.53 -5.37
N ALA A 163 -18.08 3.27 -5.24
CA ALA A 163 -18.71 2.27 -4.38
C ALA A 163 -18.70 2.65 -2.89
N LEU A 164 -17.82 3.57 -2.47
CA LEU A 164 -17.71 4.06 -1.10
C LEU A 164 -18.38 5.43 -0.87
N ALA A 165 -19.02 6.01 -1.89
CA ALA A 165 -19.58 7.37 -1.80
C ALA A 165 -20.74 7.50 -0.81
N ASP A 166 -21.50 6.42 -0.60
CA ASP A 166 -22.63 6.36 0.34
C ASP A 166 -22.26 5.66 1.66
N HIS A 167 -20.97 5.51 1.94
CA HIS A 167 -20.49 4.88 3.17
C HIS A 167 -21.05 5.60 4.41
N ALA A 168 -21.36 4.86 5.48
CA ALA A 168 -22.04 5.40 6.67
C ALA A 168 -21.23 6.49 7.40
N ASP A 169 -19.91 6.35 7.45
CA ASP A 169 -18.98 7.32 8.04
C ASP A 169 -18.75 8.54 7.12
N GLN A 170 -18.95 9.75 7.66
CA GLN A 170 -18.77 11.01 6.93
C GLN A 170 -17.34 11.26 6.48
N ASN A 171 -16.33 10.84 7.25
CA ASN A 171 -14.93 11.02 6.88
C ASN A 171 -14.58 10.19 5.66
N VAL A 172 -15.14 8.98 5.55
CA VAL A 172 -14.99 8.13 4.35
C VAL A 172 -15.62 8.82 3.14
N ARG A 173 -16.85 9.35 3.27
CA ARG A 173 -17.51 10.07 2.17
C ARG A 173 -16.71 11.30 1.72
N THR A 174 -16.19 12.08 2.67
CA THR A 174 -15.34 13.24 2.38
C THR A 174 -14.07 12.81 1.63
N TRP A 175 -13.36 11.81 2.14
CA TRP A 175 -12.16 11.27 1.50
C TRP A 175 -12.44 10.75 0.08
N VAL A 176 -13.55 10.04 -0.13
CA VAL A 176 -13.97 9.57 -1.46
C VAL A 176 -14.20 10.74 -2.41
N ALA A 177 -14.94 11.77 -1.99
CA ALA A 177 -15.25 12.93 -2.83
C ALA A 177 -13.97 13.69 -3.26
N GLU A 178 -13.03 13.88 -2.33
CA GLU A 178 -11.74 14.50 -2.60
C GLU A 178 -10.94 13.72 -3.64
N HIS A 179 -10.84 12.40 -3.48
CA HIS A 179 -10.04 11.55 -4.36
C HIS A 179 -10.69 11.31 -5.73
N ILE A 180 -12.02 11.28 -5.80
CA ILE A 180 -12.74 11.24 -7.08
C ILE A 180 -12.45 12.51 -7.90
N ALA A 181 -12.39 13.67 -7.25
CA ALA A 181 -12.06 14.93 -7.90
C ALA A 181 -10.60 14.96 -8.38
N ASP A 182 -9.64 14.55 -7.54
CA ASP A 182 -8.21 14.44 -7.91
C ASP A 182 -8.00 13.51 -9.10
N LEU A 183 -8.54 12.28 -9.02
CA LEU A 183 -8.41 11.28 -10.10
C LEU A 183 -9.01 11.79 -11.41
N LYS A 184 -10.16 12.47 -11.36
CA LYS A 184 -10.75 13.09 -12.55
C LYS A 184 -9.83 14.14 -13.17
N GLN A 185 -9.33 15.08 -12.36
CA GLN A 185 -8.46 16.14 -12.85
C GLN A 185 -7.21 15.57 -13.53
N ARG A 186 -6.62 14.53 -12.95
CA ARG A 186 -5.43 13.87 -13.48
C ARG A 186 -5.72 13.05 -14.73
N ALA A 187 -6.86 12.36 -14.79
CA ALA A 187 -7.30 11.64 -15.99
C ALA A 187 -7.50 12.58 -17.18
N ASP A 188 -8.11 13.74 -16.94
CA ASP A 188 -8.31 14.77 -17.97
C ASP A 188 -6.96 15.30 -18.48
N HIS A 189 -6.01 15.57 -17.58
CA HIS A 189 -4.66 16.01 -17.95
C HIS A 189 -3.87 14.96 -18.75
N GLU A 190 -3.90 13.69 -18.34
CA GLU A 190 -3.16 12.64 -19.06
C GLU A 190 -3.77 12.37 -20.44
N ARG A 191 -5.09 12.54 -20.61
CA ARG A 191 -5.74 12.41 -21.92
C ARG A 191 -5.27 13.45 -22.94
N GLU A 192 -4.99 14.67 -22.49
CA GLU A 192 -4.38 15.70 -23.35
C GLU A 192 -2.98 15.26 -23.80
N ARG A 193 -2.16 14.78 -22.86
CA ARG A 193 -0.79 14.30 -23.14
C ARG A 193 -0.74 13.05 -24.00
N GLU A 194 -1.70 12.14 -23.83
CA GLU A 194 -1.83 10.92 -24.64
C GLU A 194 -2.19 11.27 -26.09
N SER A 195 -3.15 12.17 -26.29
CA SER A 195 -3.54 12.66 -27.64
C SER A 195 -2.37 13.33 -28.37
N GLU A 196 -1.62 14.21 -27.69
CA GLU A 196 -0.44 14.89 -28.28
C GLU A 196 0.64 13.90 -28.74
N ARG A 197 0.80 12.78 -28.02
CA ARG A 197 1.75 11.74 -28.40
C ARG A 197 1.28 11.00 -29.64
N GLU A 198 0.00 10.60 -29.69
CA GLU A 198 -0.57 9.93 -30.86
C GLU A 198 -0.42 10.77 -32.13
N GLU A 199 -0.70 12.08 -32.06
CA GLU A 199 -0.52 13.02 -33.19
C GLU A 199 0.95 13.18 -33.62
N SER A 200 1.93 12.96 -32.74
CA SER A 200 3.35 13.07 -33.06
C SER A 200 3.94 11.85 -33.79
N PHE A 201 3.20 10.74 -33.83
CA PHE A 201 3.59 9.49 -34.48
C PHE A 201 2.90 9.25 -35.83
N GLU A 202 1.95 10.12 -36.22
CA GLU A 202 1.34 10.18 -37.57
C GLU A 202 2.10 11.12 -38.52
#